data_AF-A0A1Q7C6Z7-F1
#
_entry.id   AF-A0A1Q7C6Z7-F1
#
_cell.length_a   1.000
_cell.length_b   1.000
_cell.length_c   1.000
_cell.angle_alpha   90.00
_cell.angle_beta   90.00
_cell.angle_gamma   90.00
#
_symmetry.space_group_name_H-M   'P 1'
#
loop_
_entity.id
_entity.type
_entity.pdbx_description
1 polymer ?
#
loop_
_entity_poly.entity_id
_entity_poly.type
_entity_poly.pdbx_seq_one_letter_code
_entity_poly.pdbx_strand_id
1 'polypeptide(L)'
;MLKGLSRLGLLEWLDTDPGKFYFRLIPAVLLFFAMALALEWRHLPNDSRYFYPIAVVFTFAALSGLAGTHKPYQEWLAARLPWTRGEIEYLFIINAGIYLLLEVICERFSLSQMRAVGKAFRFVIPGHVLTSLFFLGLEATGRWEGQLNDRLMKREARVFEMLLPAAALLFVYGSIRKQMKNYFVVGMIFLGIGLVRLQEDIFKQKSRWPILLLILGSLLMVSATRYSAIKMAVARMARRGE
;
A
#
# COMPACT_ATOMS: atom_id res chain seq x y z
N MET A 1 7.87 4.75 -37.36
CA MET A 1 7.90 4.65 -35.88
C MET A 1 8.72 3.45 -35.40
N LEU A 2 8.40 2.21 -35.80
CA LEU A 2 9.16 0.98 -35.45
C LEU A 2 10.66 1.03 -35.82
N LYS A 3 11.02 1.55 -37.00
CA LYS A 3 12.44 1.72 -37.41
C LYS A 3 13.24 2.73 -36.57
N GLY A 4 12.58 3.68 -35.90
CA GLY A 4 13.23 4.62 -34.99
C GLY A 4 13.52 4.00 -33.63
N LEU A 5 12.57 3.19 -33.13
CA LEU A 5 12.70 2.41 -31.90
C LEU A 5 13.81 1.34 -32.00
N SER A 6 13.99 0.72 -33.18
CA SER A 6 15.07 -0.27 -33.36
C SER A 6 16.46 0.37 -33.36
N ARG A 7 16.63 1.56 -33.94
CA ARG A 7 17.92 2.28 -33.99
C ARG A 7 18.39 2.81 -32.65
N LEU A 8 17.47 3.01 -31.71
CA LEU A 8 17.77 3.41 -30.34
C LEU A 8 18.05 2.22 -29.40
N GLY A 9 18.05 0.99 -29.92
CA GLY A 9 18.19 -0.24 -29.12
C GLY A 9 16.98 -0.54 -28.22
N LEU A 10 15.91 0.26 -28.29
CA LEU A 10 14.73 0.16 -27.42
C LEU A 10 13.96 -1.16 -27.60
N LEU A 11 14.00 -1.74 -28.80
CA LEU A 11 13.39 -3.06 -29.07
C LEU A 11 14.17 -4.20 -28.42
N GLU A 12 15.49 -4.20 -28.54
CA GLU A 12 16.38 -5.22 -27.94
C GLU A 12 16.32 -5.19 -26.41
N TRP A 13 16.03 -4.02 -25.84
CA TRP A 13 15.86 -3.79 -24.41
C TRP A 13 14.54 -4.35 -23.87
N LEU A 14 13.45 -4.14 -24.60
CA LEU A 14 12.15 -4.72 -24.26
C LEU A 14 12.20 -6.25 -24.25
N ASP A 15 13.00 -6.83 -25.14
CA ASP A 15 13.12 -8.28 -25.29
C ASP A 15 14.03 -8.94 -24.24
N THR A 16 15.01 -8.22 -23.68
CA THR A 16 16.01 -8.81 -22.74
C THR A 16 15.84 -8.42 -21.28
N ASP A 17 15.54 -7.16 -20.97
CA ASP A 17 15.30 -6.66 -19.60
C ASP A 17 14.44 -5.38 -19.65
N PRO A 18 13.11 -5.52 -19.76
CA PRO A 18 12.19 -4.38 -19.82
C PRO A 18 12.32 -3.46 -18.60
N GLY A 19 12.82 -3.97 -17.47
CA GLY A 19 13.10 -3.21 -16.26
C GLY A 19 14.09 -2.06 -16.44
N LYS A 20 15.06 -2.18 -17.37
CA LYS A 20 16.04 -1.12 -17.65
C LYS A 20 15.40 0.15 -18.19
N PHE A 21 14.30 0.03 -18.93
CA PHE A 21 13.55 1.19 -19.39
C PHE A 21 13.03 2.00 -18.21
N TYR A 22 12.43 1.34 -17.22
CA TYR A 22 11.89 1.96 -16.02
C TYR A 22 12.98 2.53 -15.11
N PHE A 23 14.13 1.85 -14.99
CA PHE A 23 15.29 2.38 -14.28
C PHE A 23 15.74 3.73 -14.86
N ARG A 24 15.77 3.84 -16.20
CA ARG A 24 16.17 5.06 -16.91
C ARG A 24 15.16 6.21 -16.81
N LEU A 25 13.95 5.97 -16.30
CA LEU A 25 13.02 7.05 -15.99
C LEU A 25 13.43 7.84 -14.74
N ILE A 26 14.24 7.26 -13.83
CA ILE A 26 14.60 7.92 -12.55
C ILE A 26 15.30 9.28 -12.78
N PRO A 27 16.31 9.42 -13.66
CA PRO A 27 16.90 10.74 -13.93
C PRO A 27 15.88 11.75 -14.48
N ALA A 28 14.94 11.30 -15.31
CA ALA A 28 13.89 12.17 -15.81
C ALA A 28 12.96 12.62 -14.68
N VAL A 29 12.54 11.71 -13.79
CA VAL A 29 11.76 12.04 -12.59
C VAL A 29 12.44 13.15 -11.77
N LEU A 30 13.74 12.98 -11.48
CA LEU A 30 14.51 13.95 -10.71
C LEU A 30 14.58 15.31 -11.41
N LEU A 31 14.77 15.32 -12.73
CA LEU A 31 14.81 16.55 -13.52
C LEU A 31 13.47 17.28 -13.51
N PHE A 32 12.35 16.57 -13.66
CA PHE A 32 11.01 17.18 -13.58
C PHE A 32 10.73 17.74 -12.19
N PHE A 33 11.10 17.02 -11.12
CA PHE A 33 10.98 17.56 -9.75
C PHE A 33 11.86 18.78 -9.52
N ALA A 34 13.12 18.74 -9.96
CA ALA A 34 14.05 19.86 -9.82
C ALA A 34 13.55 21.10 -10.58
N MET A 35 13.03 20.92 -11.80
CA MET A 35 12.46 22.02 -12.59
C MET A 35 11.21 22.59 -11.93
N ALA A 36 10.30 21.74 -11.47
CA ALA A 36 9.08 22.17 -10.77
C ALA A 36 9.42 22.99 -9.52
N LEU A 37 10.36 22.49 -8.71
CA LEU A 37 10.83 23.13 -7.49
C LEU A 37 11.52 24.47 -7.78
N ALA A 38 12.38 24.53 -8.81
CA ALA A 38 13.07 25.75 -9.20
C ALA A 38 12.10 26.84 -9.68
N LEU A 39 11.06 26.47 -10.44
CA LEU A 39 10.01 27.39 -10.88
C LEU A 39 9.16 27.88 -9.70
N GLU A 40 8.81 26.98 -8.77
CA GLU A 40 8.03 27.35 -7.59
C GLU A 40 8.81 28.27 -6.65
N TRP A 41 10.13 28.05 -6.47
CA TRP A 41 11.02 28.96 -5.76
C TRP A 41 11.18 30.33 -6.43
N ARG A 42 11.06 30.38 -7.76
CA ARG A 42 11.00 31.64 -8.54
C ARG A 42 9.62 32.30 -8.53
N HIS A 43 8.68 31.81 -7.73
CA HIS A 43 7.32 32.33 -7.63
C HIS A 43 6.55 32.25 -8.95
N LEU A 44 6.80 31.19 -9.75
CA LEU A 44 6.08 30.85 -10.98
C LEU A 44 5.21 29.59 -10.78
N PRO A 45 4.14 29.66 -9.94
CA PRO A 45 3.27 28.51 -9.66
C PRO A 45 2.48 28.05 -10.89
N ASN A 46 2.16 28.97 -11.81
CA ASN A 46 1.39 28.63 -13.01
C ASN A 46 2.15 27.73 -13.98
N ASP A 47 3.48 27.76 -13.94
CA ASP A 47 4.33 26.95 -14.81
C ASP A 47 4.74 25.64 -14.13
N SER A 48 5.12 25.71 -12.84
CA SER A 48 5.50 24.52 -12.04
C SER A 48 4.41 23.45 -11.96
N ARG A 49 3.12 23.85 -12.01
CA ARG A 49 1.98 22.91 -11.92
C ARG A 49 1.94 21.85 -13.02
N TYR A 50 2.60 22.08 -14.15
CA TYR A 50 2.66 21.12 -15.25
C TYR A 50 3.74 20.06 -15.06
N PHE A 51 4.80 20.38 -14.32
CA PHE A 51 5.95 19.47 -14.14
C PHE A 51 5.69 18.44 -13.04
N TYR A 52 5.04 18.83 -11.93
CA TYR A 52 4.79 17.93 -10.81
C TYR A 52 3.95 16.68 -11.16
N PRO A 53 2.83 16.77 -11.89
CA PRO A 53 2.06 15.57 -12.27
C PRO A 53 2.87 14.61 -13.13
N ILE A 54 3.69 15.13 -14.06
CA ILE A 54 4.57 14.31 -14.90
C ILE A 54 5.60 13.60 -14.03
N ALA A 55 6.23 14.32 -13.10
CA ALA A 55 7.20 13.74 -12.17
C ALA A 55 6.58 12.60 -11.34
N VAL A 56 5.37 12.81 -10.82
CA VAL A 56 4.63 11.78 -10.05
C VAL A 56 4.31 10.56 -10.90
N VAL A 57 3.75 10.75 -12.09
CA VAL A 57 3.41 9.64 -13.01
C VAL A 57 4.67 8.86 -13.39
N PHE A 58 5.77 9.54 -13.70
CA PHE A 58 7.03 8.89 -14.02
C PHE A 58 7.61 8.16 -12.81
N THR A 59 7.42 8.69 -11.58
CA THR A 59 7.83 7.99 -10.36
C THR A 59 7.06 6.68 -10.20
N PHE A 60 5.74 6.72 -10.39
CA PHE A 60 4.90 5.51 -10.35
C PHE A 60 5.30 4.51 -11.42
N ALA A 61 5.49 4.97 -12.67
CA ALA A 61 5.92 4.10 -13.76
C ALA A 61 7.30 3.49 -13.47
N ALA A 62 8.27 4.29 -13.02
CA ALA A 62 9.61 3.83 -12.72
C ALA A 62 9.61 2.77 -11.61
N LEU A 63 9.00 3.06 -10.45
CA LEU A 63 9.04 2.16 -9.31
C LEU A 63 8.20 0.89 -9.53
N SER A 64 6.99 1.02 -10.08
CA SER A 64 6.14 -0.14 -10.37
C SER A 64 6.71 -0.99 -11.49
N GLY A 65 7.27 -0.36 -12.53
CA GLY A 65 7.93 -1.07 -13.62
C GLY A 65 9.20 -1.78 -13.18
N LEU A 66 10.02 -1.15 -12.32
CA LEU A 66 11.17 -1.81 -11.70
C LEU A 66 10.77 -3.03 -10.89
N ALA A 67 9.76 -2.91 -10.03
CA ALA A 67 9.27 -4.03 -9.22
C ALA A 67 8.74 -5.18 -10.08
N GLY A 68 7.94 -4.88 -11.10
CA GLY A 68 7.25 -5.89 -11.90
C GLY A 68 8.11 -6.52 -13.01
N THR A 69 9.15 -5.85 -13.49
CA THR A 69 9.83 -6.26 -14.74
C THR A 69 11.35 -6.32 -14.68
N HIS A 70 11.98 -5.81 -13.61
CA HIS A 70 13.44 -5.80 -13.51
C HIS A 70 13.96 -7.01 -12.73
N LYS A 71 14.35 -8.07 -13.46
CA LYS A 71 14.85 -9.33 -12.88
C LYS A 71 15.99 -9.15 -11.85
N PRO A 72 17.01 -8.29 -12.08
CA PRO A 72 18.06 -8.06 -11.10
C PRO A 72 17.54 -7.60 -9.74
N TYR A 73 16.38 -6.95 -9.69
CA TYR A 73 15.81 -6.48 -8.43
C TYR A 73 15.16 -7.62 -7.63
N GLN A 74 14.52 -8.56 -8.32
CA GLN A 74 14.00 -9.80 -7.73
C GLN A 74 15.14 -10.70 -7.26
N GLU A 75 16.19 -10.84 -8.07
CA GLU A 75 17.41 -11.59 -7.72
C GLU A 75 18.10 -10.99 -6.49
N TRP A 76 18.23 -9.66 -6.44
CA TRP A 76 18.75 -8.96 -5.28
C TRP A 76 17.90 -9.22 -4.03
N LEU A 77 16.57 -9.18 -4.17
CA LEU A 77 15.64 -9.43 -3.08
C LEU A 77 15.78 -10.86 -2.55
N ALA A 78 15.82 -11.85 -3.45
CA ALA A 78 16.01 -13.26 -3.09
C ALA A 78 17.39 -13.50 -2.45
N ALA A 79 18.44 -12.83 -2.93
CA ALA A 79 19.78 -12.93 -2.35
C ALA A 79 19.87 -12.32 -0.94
N ARG A 80 19.23 -11.16 -0.72
CA ARG A 80 19.35 -10.42 0.56
C ARG A 80 18.34 -10.88 1.61
N LEU A 81 17.13 -11.26 1.17
CA LEU A 81 16.01 -11.67 1.99
C LEU A 81 15.43 -12.98 1.43
N PRO A 82 16.12 -14.12 1.60
CA PRO A 82 15.75 -15.38 0.93
C PRO A 82 14.36 -15.91 1.32
N TRP A 83 13.85 -15.51 2.49
CA TRP A 83 12.50 -15.84 2.94
C TRP A 83 11.39 -15.22 2.07
N THR A 84 11.71 -14.18 1.28
CA THR A 84 10.79 -13.58 0.32
C THR A 84 10.67 -14.38 -0.97
N ARG A 85 11.61 -15.29 -1.24
CA ARG A 85 11.71 -16.08 -2.48
C ARG A 85 11.82 -15.25 -3.77
N GLY A 86 12.04 -13.94 -3.65
CA GLY A 86 12.05 -13.02 -4.79
C GLY A 86 10.66 -12.64 -5.31
N GLU A 87 9.59 -12.93 -4.58
CA GLU A 87 8.22 -12.58 -4.99
C GLU A 87 8.08 -11.06 -5.16
N ILE A 88 7.47 -10.63 -6.27
CA ILE A 88 7.42 -9.23 -6.69
C ILE A 88 6.59 -8.35 -5.75
N GLU A 89 5.63 -8.95 -5.05
CA GLU A 89 4.73 -8.33 -4.08
C GLU A 89 5.52 -7.66 -2.96
N TYR A 90 6.64 -8.24 -2.52
CA TYR A 90 7.51 -7.61 -1.54
C TYR A 90 8.17 -6.34 -2.09
N LEU A 91 8.53 -6.29 -3.38
CA LEU A 91 9.04 -5.08 -4.02
C LEU A 91 7.96 -4.00 -4.10
N PHE A 92 6.70 -4.36 -4.32
CA PHE A 92 5.58 -3.41 -4.24
C PHE A 92 5.34 -2.89 -2.82
N ILE A 93 5.52 -3.72 -1.78
CA ILE A 93 5.50 -3.27 -0.38
C ILE A 93 6.67 -2.31 -0.10
N ILE A 94 7.87 -2.59 -0.61
CA ILE A 94 9.01 -1.67 -0.51
C ILE A 94 8.71 -0.34 -1.20
N ASN A 95 8.12 -0.37 -2.40
CA ASN A 95 7.67 0.84 -3.10
C ASN A 95 6.66 1.64 -2.27
N ALA A 96 5.73 0.99 -1.56
CA ALA A 96 4.83 1.67 -0.62
C ALA A 96 5.60 2.43 0.47
N GLY A 97 6.69 1.85 0.99
CA GLY A 97 7.60 2.51 1.92
C GLY A 97 8.32 3.71 1.30
N ILE A 98 8.75 3.60 0.04
CA ILE A 98 9.34 4.73 -0.71
C ILE A 98 8.31 5.85 -0.89
N TYR A 99 7.08 5.54 -1.30
CA TYR A 99 6.01 6.54 -1.44
C TYR A 99 5.68 7.23 -0.10
N LEU A 100 5.70 6.49 1.01
CA LEU A 100 5.52 7.07 2.34
C LEU A 100 6.66 8.04 2.68
N LEU A 101 7.90 7.66 2.39
CA LEU A 101 9.05 8.55 2.60
C LEU A 101 8.94 9.81 1.74
N LEU A 102 8.55 9.66 0.47
CA LEU A 102 8.32 10.79 -0.44
C LEU A 102 7.18 11.68 0.04
N GLU A 103 6.06 11.13 0.52
CA GLU A 103 4.99 11.89 1.17
C GLU A 103 5.56 12.74 2.32
N VAL A 104 6.29 12.10 3.24
CA VAL A 104 6.85 12.78 4.42
C VAL A 104 7.83 13.89 4.01
N ILE A 105 8.66 13.67 2.99
CA ILE A 105 9.56 14.69 2.46
C ILE A 105 8.76 15.85 1.86
N CYS A 106 7.76 15.57 1.02
CA CYS A 106 6.91 16.58 0.42
C CYS A 106 6.11 17.40 1.45
N GLU A 107 5.62 16.76 2.52
CA GLU A 107 4.88 17.43 3.62
C GLU A 107 5.78 18.41 4.41
N ARG A 108 7.12 18.27 4.37
CA ARG A 108 8.05 19.21 5.02
C ARG A 108 8.13 20.57 4.32
N PHE A 109 7.76 20.64 3.04
CA PHE A 109 7.76 21.90 2.31
C PHE A 109 6.48 22.71 2.62
N SER A 110 6.63 24.03 2.72
CA SER A 110 5.50 24.97 2.88
C SER A 110 4.74 25.22 1.57
N LEU A 111 5.27 24.73 0.45
CA LEU A 111 4.77 24.92 -0.90
C LEU A 111 3.49 24.12 -1.18
N SER A 112 2.47 24.78 -1.74
CA SER A 112 1.14 24.19 -1.92
C SER A 112 1.14 23.06 -2.95
N GLN A 113 1.92 23.18 -4.03
CA GLN A 113 2.02 22.13 -5.05
C GLN A 113 2.80 20.92 -4.55
N MET A 114 3.88 21.14 -3.81
CA MET A 114 4.62 20.06 -3.16
C MET A 114 3.75 19.25 -2.19
N ARG A 115 2.86 19.92 -1.44
CA ARG A 115 1.87 19.23 -0.60
C ARG A 115 0.86 18.41 -1.42
N ALA A 116 0.49 18.86 -2.62
CA ALA A 116 -0.36 18.09 -3.51
C ALA A 116 0.35 16.83 -4.05
N VAL A 117 1.64 16.95 -4.39
CA VAL A 117 2.50 15.80 -4.75
C VAL A 117 2.56 14.77 -3.62
N GLY A 118 2.77 15.22 -2.37
CA GLY A 118 2.77 14.32 -1.21
C GLY A 118 1.46 13.55 -1.07
N LYS A 119 0.31 14.20 -1.30
CA LYS A 119 -1.00 13.52 -1.32
C LYS A 119 -1.12 12.50 -2.45
N ALA A 120 -0.51 12.75 -3.60
CA ALA A 120 -0.51 11.80 -4.72
C ALA A 120 0.30 10.55 -4.38
N PHE A 121 1.51 10.69 -3.81
CA PHE A 121 2.29 9.53 -3.34
C PHE A 121 1.54 8.74 -2.28
N ARG A 122 0.96 9.44 -1.30
CA ARG A 122 0.13 8.82 -0.28
C ARG A 122 -1.00 7.99 -0.87
N PHE A 123 -1.63 8.47 -1.93
CA PHE A 123 -2.79 7.81 -2.54
C PHE A 123 -2.50 6.34 -2.88
N VAL A 124 -1.33 5.99 -3.41
CA VAL A 124 -1.09 4.62 -3.89
C VAL A 124 -0.68 3.62 -2.80
N ILE A 125 -0.31 4.10 -1.60
CA ILE A 125 0.27 3.28 -0.52
C ILE A 125 -0.64 2.11 -0.10
N PRO A 126 -1.94 2.31 0.22
CA PRO A 126 -2.77 1.20 0.71
C PRO A 126 -2.94 0.10 -0.33
N GLY A 127 -3.07 0.48 -1.61
CA GLY A 127 -3.17 -0.48 -2.71
C GLY A 127 -1.90 -1.31 -2.85
N HIS A 128 -0.72 -0.67 -2.79
CA HIS A 128 0.55 -1.38 -2.88
C HIS A 128 0.76 -2.35 -1.71
N VAL A 129 0.35 -2.00 -0.49
CA VAL A 129 0.50 -2.89 0.66
C VAL A 129 -0.53 -4.01 0.65
N LEU A 130 -1.82 -3.67 0.57
CA LEU A 130 -2.89 -4.65 0.77
C LEU A 130 -3.07 -5.60 -0.41
N THR A 131 -2.90 -5.13 -1.65
CA THR A 131 -2.92 -6.01 -2.83
C THR A 131 -1.75 -6.98 -2.81
N SER A 132 -0.55 -6.51 -2.44
CA SER A 132 0.63 -7.37 -2.32
C SER A 132 0.49 -8.41 -1.23
N LEU A 133 -0.01 -8.02 -0.05
CA LEU A 133 -0.30 -8.97 1.03
C LEU A 133 -1.35 -10.01 0.63
N PHE A 134 -2.35 -9.60 -0.15
CA PHE A 134 -3.37 -10.51 -0.66
C PHE A 134 -2.77 -11.56 -1.61
N PHE A 135 -1.98 -11.15 -2.60
CA PHE A 135 -1.32 -12.07 -3.54
C PHE A 135 -0.29 -12.97 -2.86
N LEU A 136 0.57 -12.44 -1.98
CA LEU A 136 1.46 -13.26 -1.15
C LEU A 136 0.69 -14.31 -0.35
N GLY A 137 -0.48 -13.93 0.18
CA GLY A 137 -1.35 -14.86 0.87
C GLY A 137 -1.99 -15.91 -0.03
N LEU A 138 -2.29 -15.61 -1.29
CA LEU A 138 -2.78 -16.61 -2.25
C LEU A 138 -1.68 -17.61 -2.63
N GLU A 139 -0.48 -17.10 -2.93
CA GLU A 139 0.65 -17.95 -3.28
C GLU A 139 1.10 -18.85 -2.11
N ALA A 140 1.14 -18.30 -0.90
CA ALA A 140 1.45 -19.08 0.31
C ALA A 140 0.44 -20.21 0.53
N THR A 141 -0.86 -19.94 0.33
CA THR A 141 -1.90 -20.97 0.39
C THR A 141 -1.72 -22.02 -0.71
N GLY A 142 -1.51 -21.61 -1.97
CA GLY A 142 -1.31 -22.53 -3.09
C GLY A 142 -0.09 -23.45 -2.90
N ARG A 143 1.01 -22.93 -2.34
CA ARG A 143 2.19 -23.75 -2.00
C ARG A 143 1.90 -24.78 -0.92
N TRP A 144 1.17 -24.39 0.13
CA TRP A 144 0.75 -25.33 1.18
C TRP A 144 -0.19 -26.42 0.63
N GLU A 145 -1.13 -26.07 -0.24
CA GLU A 145 -2.02 -27.05 -0.87
C GLU A 145 -1.28 -28.06 -1.75
N GLY A 146 -0.18 -27.64 -2.39
CA GLY A 146 0.72 -28.54 -3.13
C GLY A 146 1.53 -29.48 -2.23
N GLN A 147 1.71 -29.16 -0.94
CA GLN A 147 2.53 -29.91 0.02
C GLN A 147 1.86 -29.97 1.40
N LEU A 148 0.71 -30.66 1.48
CA LEU A 148 -0.20 -30.66 2.63
C LEU A 148 0.42 -31.06 3.99
N ASN A 149 1.55 -31.77 3.98
CA ASN A 149 2.24 -32.23 5.19
C ASN A 149 3.28 -31.23 5.75
N ASP A 150 3.59 -30.15 5.03
CA ASP A 150 4.56 -29.15 5.48
C ASP A 150 3.92 -28.15 6.46
N ARG A 151 4.33 -28.25 7.73
CA ARG A 151 3.86 -27.37 8.81
C ARG A 151 4.33 -25.93 8.66
N LEU A 152 5.51 -25.72 8.07
CA LEU A 152 6.09 -24.40 7.88
C LEU A 152 5.31 -23.63 6.81
N MET A 153 5.01 -24.28 5.68
CA MET A 153 4.19 -23.67 4.62
C MET A 153 2.76 -23.39 5.09
N LYS A 154 2.17 -24.31 5.86
CA LYS A 154 0.87 -24.04 6.51
C LYS A 154 0.93 -22.80 7.39
N ARG A 155 1.98 -22.65 8.20
CA ARG A 155 2.14 -21.48 9.08
C ARG A 155 2.29 -20.19 8.28
N GLU A 156 3.08 -20.21 7.20
CA GLU A 156 3.25 -19.07 6.29
C GLU A 156 1.90 -18.60 5.72
N ALA A 157 1.08 -19.52 5.18
CA ALA A 157 -0.25 -19.21 4.68
C ALA A 157 -1.14 -18.56 5.75
N ARG A 158 -1.17 -19.14 6.97
CA ARG A 158 -1.96 -18.59 8.09
C ARG A 158 -1.48 -17.21 8.53
N VAL A 159 -0.18 -16.94 8.47
CA VAL A 159 0.35 -15.61 8.78
C VAL A 159 -0.21 -14.59 7.80
N PHE A 160 -0.19 -14.85 6.50
CA PHE A 160 -0.73 -13.90 5.51
C PHE A 160 -2.25 -13.74 5.60
N GLU A 161 -2.99 -14.82 5.84
CA GLU A 161 -4.45 -14.78 6.08
C GLU A 161 -4.81 -13.86 7.25
N MET A 162 -4.01 -13.86 8.33
CA MET A 162 -4.23 -12.98 9.49
C MET A 162 -3.67 -11.56 9.27
N LEU A 163 -2.55 -11.45 8.56
CA LEU A 163 -1.85 -10.19 8.34
C LEU A 163 -2.65 -9.25 7.43
N LEU A 164 -3.36 -9.78 6.43
CA LEU A 164 -4.17 -8.97 5.51
C LEU A 164 -5.26 -8.15 6.23
N PRO A 165 -6.19 -8.76 7.00
CA PRO A 165 -7.21 -8.00 7.73
C PRO A 165 -6.60 -7.13 8.83
N ALA A 166 -5.51 -7.55 9.49
CA ALA A 166 -4.82 -6.72 10.47
C ALA A 166 -4.22 -5.44 9.84
N ALA A 167 -3.53 -5.57 8.71
CA ALA A 167 -3.01 -4.43 7.95
C ALA A 167 -4.15 -3.54 7.44
N ALA A 168 -5.24 -4.13 6.95
CA ALA A 168 -6.42 -3.40 6.51
C ALA A 168 -7.02 -2.53 7.65
N LEU A 169 -7.11 -3.06 8.87
CA LEU A 169 -7.53 -2.30 10.05
C LEU A 169 -6.58 -1.13 10.35
N LEU A 170 -5.26 -1.32 10.22
CA LEU A 170 -4.30 -0.23 10.40
C LEU A 170 -4.55 0.91 9.40
N PHE A 171 -4.87 0.60 8.14
CA PHE A 171 -5.24 1.61 7.15
C PHE A 171 -6.58 2.28 7.47
N VAL A 172 -7.60 1.53 7.88
CA VAL A 172 -8.91 2.07 8.28
C VAL A 172 -8.77 3.02 9.46
N TYR A 173 -8.17 2.59 10.57
CA TYR A 173 -8.01 3.44 11.76
C TYR A 173 -7.01 4.56 11.54
N GLY A 174 -5.90 4.29 10.85
CA GLY A 174 -4.91 5.30 10.48
C GLY A 174 -5.50 6.41 9.60
N SER A 175 -6.53 6.09 8.80
CA SER A 175 -7.23 7.08 7.99
C SER A 175 -8.01 8.12 8.78
N ILE A 176 -8.45 7.80 10.00
CA ILE A 176 -9.37 8.65 10.79
C ILE A 176 -8.71 9.98 11.14
N ARG A 177 -7.46 9.96 11.62
CA ARG A 177 -6.75 11.16 12.09
C ARG A 177 -6.55 12.20 11.00
N LYS A 178 -6.22 11.77 9.78
CA LYS A 178 -5.97 12.64 8.61
C LYS A 178 -7.15 12.68 7.61
N GLN A 179 -8.30 12.08 7.95
CA GLN A 179 -9.50 11.94 7.09
C GLN A 179 -9.18 11.41 5.67
N MET A 180 -8.37 10.34 5.59
CA MET A 180 -7.85 9.83 4.32
C MET A 180 -8.83 8.85 3.66
N LYS A 181 -9.73 9.38 2.83
CA LYS A 181 -10.78 8.58 2.14
C LYS A 181 -10.24 7.35 1.42
N ASN A 182 -9.10 7.46 0.75
CA ASN A 182 -8.55 6.31 0.02
C ASN A 182 -8.08 5.18 0.95
N TYR A 183 -7.41 5.52 2.06
CA TYR A 183 -6.97 4.55 3.05
C TYR A 183 -8.17 3.82 3.66
N PHE A 184 -9.22 4.59 3.95
CA PHE A 184 -10.46 4.05 4.48
C PHE A 184 -11.13 3.08 3.50
N VAL A 185 -11.37 3.49 2.25
CA VAL A 185 -12.07 2.66 1.26
C VAL A 185 -11.29 1.40 0.92
N VAL A 186 -10.00 1.55 0.58
CA VAL A 186 -9.15 0.39 0.24
C VAL A 186 -8.98 -0.52 1.45
N GLY A 187 -8.80 0.04 2.64
CA GLY A 187 -8.76 -0.72 3.89
C GLY A 187 -10.06 -1.51 4.14
N MET A 188 -11.23 -0.90 3.96
CA MET A 188 -12.52 -1.59 4.14
C MET A 188 -12.72 -2.73 3.14
N ILE A 189 -12.34 -2.53 1.87
CA ILE A 189 -12.42 -3.58 0.84
C ILE A 189 -11.56 -4.78 1.24
N PHE A 190 -10.30 -4.55 1.55
CA PHE A 190 -9.38 -5.64 1.91
C PHE A 190 -9.65 -6.25 3.28
N LEU A 191 -10.24 -5.49 4.21
CA LEU A 191 -10.77 -6.05 5.45
C LEU A 191 -11.89 -7.05 5.14
N GLY A 192 -12.83 -6.70 4.27
CA GLY A 192 -13.89 -7.60 3.82
C GLY A 192 -13.33 -8.87 3.18
N ILE A 193 -12.40 -8.73 2.24
CA ILE A 193 -11.71 -9.86 1.59
C ILE A 193 -11.03 -10.75 2.63
N GLY A 194 -10.27 -10.16 3.57
CA GLY A 194 -9.59 -10.90 4.62
C GLY A 194 -10.54 -11.65 5.55
N LEU A 195 -11.67 -11.03 5.92
CA LEU A 195 -12.69 -11.68 6.75
C LEU A 195 -13.36 -12.86 6.05
N VAL A 196 -13.67 -12.72 4.75
CA VAL A 196 -14.23 -13.83 3.95
C VAL A 196 -13.23 -14.99 3.90
N ARG A 197 -11.95 -14.72 3.61
CA ARG A 197 -10.90 -15.76 3.61
C ARG A 197 -10.76 -16.44 4.97
N LEU A 198 -10.75 -15.67 6.07
CA LEU A 198 -10.74 -16.26 7.42
C LEU A 198 -11.96 -17.15 7.69
N GLN A 199 -13.14 -16.76 7.19
CA GLN A 199 -14.35 -17.57 7.30
C GLN A 199 -14.22 -18.89 6.56
N GLU A 200 -13.74 -18.83 5.32
CA GLU A 200 -13.60 -19.98 4.42
C GLU A 200 -12.49 -20.93 4.87
N ASP A 201 -11.36 -20.42 5.36
CA ASP A 201 -10.16 -21.24 5.57
C ASP A 201 -9.92 -21.66 7.03
N ILE A 202 -10.38 -20.88 8.01
CA ILE A 202 -10.17 -21.13 9.45
C ILE A 202 -11.47 -21.53 10.14
N PHE A 203 -12.55 -20.80 9.87
CA PHE A 203 -13.82 -20.96 10.58
C PHE A 203 -14.85 -21.76 9.80
N LYS A 204 -14.42 -22.73 8.97
CA LYS A 204 -15.31 -23.63 8.23
C LYS A 204 -16.45 -24.13 9.14
N GLN A 205 -17.69 -23.88 8.71
CA GLN A 205 -18.94 -24.25 9.41
C GLN A 205 -19.19 -23.59 10.78
N LYS A 206 -18.43 -22.55 11.17
CA LYS A 206 -18.63 -21.82 12.43
C LYS A 206 -19.23 -20.43 12.19
N SER A 207 -20.54 -20.36 11.91
CA SER A 207 -21.27 -19.09 11.72
C SER A 207 -21.43 -18.25 13.00
N ARG A 208 -20.92 -18.70 14.15
CA ARG A 208 -21.09 -17.97 15.42
C ARG A 208 -20.27 -16.69 15.48
N TRP A 209 -19.06 -16.66 14.93
CA TRP A 209 -18.17 -15.50 15.06
C TRP A 209 -18.60 -14.28 14.22
N PRO A 210 -19.09 -14.39 12.96
CA PRO A 210 -19.57 -13.23 12.22
C PRO A 210 -20.83 -12.66 12.86
N ILE A 211 -21.71 -13.53 13.37
CA ILE A 211 -22.91 -13.11 14.12
C ILE A 211 -22.50 -12.35 15.40
N LEU A 212 -21.54 -12.87 16.17
CA LEU A 212 -21.03 -12.18 17.35
C LEU A 212 -20.41 -10.83 17.02
N LEU A 213 -19.66 -10.72 15.91
CA LEU A 213 -19.11 -9.45 15.45
C LEU A 213 -20.18 -8.46 15.01
N LEU A 214 -21.23 -8.92 14.32
CA LEU A 214 -22.37 -8.07 13.95
C LEU A 214 -23.13 -7.56 15.17
N ILE A 215 -23.39 -8.44 16.15
CA ILE A 215 -24.02 -8.07 17.42
C ILE A 215 -23.14 -7.06 18.16
N LEU A 216 -21.85 -7.36 18.32
CA LEU A 216 -20.90 -6.49 19.02
C LEU A 216 -20.75 -5.14 18.31
N GLY A 217 -20.62 -5.14 16.97
CA GLY A 217 -20.56 -3.93 16.15
C GLY A 217 -21.82 -3.08 16.28
N SER A 218 -22.99 -3.71 16.28
CA SER A 218 -24.28 -3.02 16.48
C SER A 218 -24.37 -2.40 17.88
N LEU A 219 -23.99 -3.16 18.91
CA LEU A 219 -23.92 -2.67 20.29
C LEU A 219 -22.96 -1.48 20.42
N LEU A 220 -21.80 -1.54 19.76
CA LEU A 220 -20.83 -0.44 19.72
C LEU A 220 -21.38 0.79 19.00
N MET A 221 -22.08 0.62 17.86
CA MET A 221 -22.72 1.73 17.15
C MET A 221 -23.79 2.40 18.02
N VAL A 222 -24.66 1.62 18.67
CA VAL A 222 -25.65 2.14 19.62
C VAL A 222 -24.97 2.87 20.78
N SER A 223 -23.92 2.28 21.36
CA SER A 223 -23.14 2.91 22.43
C SER A 223 -22.49 4.22 21.98
N ALA A 224 -21.99 4.28 20.74
CA ALA A 224 -21.37 5.47 20.17
C ALA A 224 -22.37 6.63 20.06
N THR A 225 -23.63 6.36 19.67
CA THR A 225 -24.67 7.41 19.65
C THR A 225 -24.95 8.02 21.03
N ARG A 226 -24.69 7.26 22.10
CA ARG A 226 -24.87 7.68 23.50
C ARG A 226 -23.54 7.99 24.20
N TYR A 227 -22.45 8.15 23.45
CA TYR A 227 -21.11 8.25 24.00
C TYR A 227 -20.95 9.41 25.00
N SER A 228 -21.54 10.57 24.71
CA SER A 228 -21.51 11.74 25.62
C SER A 228 -22.19 11.43 26.96
N ALA A 229 -23.38 10.82 26.92
CA ALA A 229 -24.13 10.44 28.11
C ALA A 229 -23.40 9.38 28.94
N ILE A 230 -22.82 8.38 28.28
CA ILE A 230 -22.02 7.32 28.93
C ILE A 230 -20.78 7.93 29.59
N LYS A 231 -20.03 8.79 28.86
CA LYS A 231 -18.85 9.49 29.39
C LYS A 231 -19.20 10.32 30.64
N MET A 232 -20.32 11.04 30.61
CA MET A 232 -20.79 11.82 31.75
C MET A 232 -21.26 10.96 32.94
N ALA A 233 -21.84 9.79 32.70
CA ALA A 233 -22.22 8.86 33.75
C ALA A 233 -20.98 8.24 34.43
N VAL A 234 -20.00 7.79 33.63
CA VAL A 234 -18.73 7.26 34.14
C VAL A 234 -17.95 8.31 34.92
N ALA A 235 -17.84 9.54 34.40
CA ALA A 235 -17.18 10.64 35.11
C ALA A 235 -17.88 10.98 36.44
N ARG A 236 -19.21 10.87 36.51
CA ARG A 236 -19.98 11.06 37.76
C ARG A 236 -19.77 9.93 38.76
N MET A 237 -19.63 8.69 38.31
CA MET A 237 -19.32 7.54 39.18
C MET A 237 -17.91 7.64 39.75
N ALA A 238 -16.92 8.01 38.93
CA ALA A 238 -15.54 8.19 39.38
C ALA A 238 -15.42 9.27 40.47
N ARG A 239 -16.13 10.40 40.33
CA ARG A 239 -16.17 11.48 41.34
C ARG A 239 -16.95 11.16 42.62
N ARG A 240 -17.72 10.07 42.65
CA ARG A 240 -18.48 9.62 43.83
C ARG A 240 -17.73 8.53 44.62
N GLY A 241 -16.64 8.01 44.07
CA GLY A 241 -15.77 7.02 44.72
C GLY A 241 -14.47 7.62 45.31
N GLU A 242 -14.27 8.93 45.16
CA GLU A 242 -13.35 9.76 45.97
C GLU A 242 -14.14 10.40 47.11
#